data_AF-A0A6C1P5M4-F1
#
_entry.id   AF-A0A6C1P5M4-F1
#
_cell.length_a   1.000
_cell.length_b   1.000
_cell.length_c   1.000
_cell.angle_alpha   90.00
_cell.angle_beta   90.00
_cell.angle_gamma   90.00
#
_symmetry.space_group_name_H-M   'P 1'
#
loop_
_entity.id
_entity.type
_entity.pdbx_description
1 polymer ?
#
loop_
_entity_poly.entity_id
_entity_poly.type
_entity_poly.pdbx_seq_one_letter_code
_entity_poly.pdbx_strand_id
1 'polypeptide(L)' 'GQLSDESDLDFLVEFDRQGYSGAFEQYMGFKLRLEAIYQRPVDLLTIKKFRNHIFQEEVDSSKTLIYAA' A
#
# COMPACT_ATOMS: atom_id res chain seq x y z
N GLY A 1 -13.34 -3.49 6.72
CA GLY A 1 -13.59 -2.67 7.93
C GLY A 1 -14.39 -1.45 7.56
N GLN A 2 -14.90 -0.69 8.54
CA GLN A 2 -15.49 0.62 8.28
C GLN A 2 -14.39 1.67 8.40
N LEU A 3 -14.24 2.52 7.38
CA LEU A 3 -13.30 3.64 7.42
C LEU A 3 -13.77 4.64 8.49
N SER A 4 -12.87 5.06 9.39
CA SER A 4 -13.10 6.12 10.37
C SER A 4 -11.98 7.15 10.31
N ASP A 5 -12.03 8.21 11.11
CA ASP A 5 -10.94 9.20 11.18
C ASP A 5 -9.70 8.66 11.93
N GLU A 6 -9.90 7.63 12.75
CA GLU A 6 -8.88 7.01 13.59
C GLU A 6 -8.21 5.79 12.93
N SER A 7 -8.77 5.29 11.84
CA SER A 7 -8.19 4.12 11.14
C SER A 7 -6.88 4.49 10.43
N ASP A 8 -6.10 3.48 10.10
CA ASP A 8 -5.04 3.57 9.12
C ASP A 8 -5.58 3.67 7.69
N LEU A 9 -4.68 3.97 6.76
CA LEU A 9 -4.92 3.93 5.32
C LEU A 9 -4.05 2.84 4.68
N ASP A 10 -4.70 1.84 4.09
CA ASP A 10 -4.04 0.76 3.37
C ASP A 10 -3.83 1.10 1.89
N PHE A 11 -2.61 0.90 1.38
CA PHE A 11 -2.31 1.00 -0.04
C PHE A 11 -1.63 -0.25 -0.57
N LEU A 12 -2.10 -0.70 -1.72
CA LEU A 12 -1.40 -1.65 -2.57
C LEU A 12 -0.55 -0.87 -3.58
N VAL A 13 0.76 -1.14 -3.59
CA VAL A 13 1.73 -0.40 -4.40
C VAL A 13 2.59 -1.33 -5.23
N GLU A 14 2.93 -0.89 -6.43
CA GLU A 14 3.97 -1.50 -7.26
C GLU A 14 5.04 -0.45 -7.53
N PHE A 15 6.30 -0.79 -7.26
CA PHE A 15 7.42 0.08 -7.53
C PHE A 15 8.13 -0.42 -8.78
N ASP A 16 8.13 0.39 -9.85
CA ASP A 16 8.98 0.14 -11.00
C ASP A 16 10.44 0.42 -10.62
N ARG A 17 11.27 -0.62 -10.65
CA ARG A 17 12.67 -0.56 -10.24
C ARG A 17 13.48 -1.73 -10.79
N GLN A 18 14.77 -1.48 -10.95
CA GLN A 18 15.74 -2.53 -11.26
C GLN A 18 16.54 -2.90 -10.00
N GLY A 19 16.25 -4.07 -9.44
CA GLY A 19 16.98 -4.63 -8.28
C GLY A 19 16.62 -4.01 -6.93
N TYR A 20 17.45 -4.30 -5.91
CA TYR A 20 17.14 -4.01 -4.50
C TYR A 20 17.82 -2.75 -3.94
N SER A 21 18.78 -2.16 -4.67
CA SER A 21 19.47 -0.95 -4.21
C SER A 21 18.47 0.19 -4.00
N GLY A 22 18.52 0.85 -2.84
CA GLY A 22 17.61 1.94 -2.48
C GLY A 22 16.19 1.50 -2.09
N ALA A 23 15.96 0.20 -1.81
CA ALA A 23 14.60 -0.29 -1.65
C ALA A 23 13.88 0.19 -0.42
N PHE A 24 14.62 0.21 0.67
CA PHE A 24 14.11 0.65 1.94
C PHE A 24 13.81 2.14 1.90
N GLU A 25 14.70 2.93 1.30
CA GLU A 25 14.57 4.38 1.16
C GLU A 25 13.36 4.75 0.30
N GLN A 26 13.15 4.06 -0.82
CA GLN A 26 11.96 4.25 -1.67
C GLN A 26 10.68 3.91 -0.90
N TYR A 27 10.63 2.76 -0.23
CA TYR A 27 9.45 2.31 0.51
C TYR A 27 9.13 3.22 1.70
N MET A 28 10.10 3.46 2.58
CA MET A 28 9.92 4.29 3.78
C MET A 28 9.72 5.75 3.42
N GLY A 29 10.45 6.26 2.42
CA GLY A 29 10.28 7.63 1.94
C GLY A 29 8.87 7.87 1.39
N PHE A 30 8.30 6.89 0.68
CA PHE A 30 6.93 6.97 0.19
C PHE A 30 5.91 6.88 1.35
N LYS A 31 6.05 5.90 2.25
CA LYS A 31 5.19 5.75 3.44
C LYS A 31 5.13 7.05 4.25
N LEU A 32 6.28 7.56 4.67
CA LEU A 32 6.35 8.75 5.54
C LEU A 32 5.78 10.00 4.87
N ARG A 33 5.92 10.14 3.54
CA ARG A 33 5.30 11.25 2.80
C ARG A 33 3.78 11.15 2.74
N LEU A 34 3.23 9.94 2.56
CA LEU A 34 1.78 9.75 2.62
C LEU A 34 1.24 10.05 4.02
N GLU A 35 1.90 9.56 5.06
CA GLU A 35 1.51 9.86 6.45
C GLU A 35 1.53 11.37 6.73
N ALA A 36 2.54 12.09 6.21
CA ALA A 36 2.60 13.54 6.33
C ALA A 36 1.49 14.27 5.56
N ILE A 37 1.02 13.74 4.42
CA ILE A 37 -0.08 14.33 3.65
C ILE A 37 -1.42 14.09 4.35
N TYR A 38 -1.66 12.84 4.77
CA TYR A 38 -2.95 12.43 5.34
C TYR A 38 -3.07 12.67 6.84
N GLN A 39 -1.96 12.96 7.53
CA GLN A 39 -1.89 13.11 8.98
C GLN A 39 -2.41 11.86 9.72
N ARG A 40 -2.21 10.68 9.13
CA ARG A 40 -2.72 9.38 9.59
C ARG A 40 -1.70 8.28 9.31
N PRO A 41 -1.71 7.18 10.09
CA PRO A 41 -0.87 6.01 9.79
C PRO A 41 -1.18 5.44 8.40
N VAL A 42 -0.14 5.00 7.70
CA VAL A 42 -0.27 4.41 6.36
C VAL A 42 0.42 3.05 6.34
N ASP A 43 -0.33 2.05 5.88
CA ASP A 43 0.18 0.72 5.62
C ASP A 43 0.37 0.49 4.13
N LEU A 44 1.61 0.15 3.76
CA LEU A 44 2.00 -0.09 2.37
C LEU A 44 2.23 -1.58 2.15
N LEU A 45 1.45 -2.17 1.26
CA LEU A 45 1.61 -3.55 0.82
C LEU A 45 2.07 -3.55 -0.64
N THR A 46 3.19 -4.22 -0.93
CA THR A 46 3.61 -4.40 -2.32
C THR A 46 2.67 -5.38 -3.02
N ILE A 47 2.28 -5.08 -4.26
CA ILE A 47 1.48 -5.98 -5.11
C ILE A 47 2.27 -7.27 -5.31
N LYS A 48 1.89 -8.28 -4.55
CA LYS A 48 2.36 -9.67 -4.63
C LYS A 48 1.15 -10.54 -4.31
N LYS A 49 1.10 -11.72 -4.92
CA LYS A 49 0.03 -12.68 -4.60
C LYS A 49 0.10 -13.03 -3.11
N PHE A 50 -1.01 -12.84 -2.40
CA PHE A 50 -1.16 -13.31 -1.04
C PHE A 50 -1.22 -14.84 -1.06
N ARG A 51 -0.62 -15.47 -0.05
CA ARG A 51 -0.61 -16.94 0.07
C ARG A 51 -2.00 -17.50 0.35
N ASN A 52 -2.81 -16.75 1.09
CA ASN A 52 -4.19 -17.13 1.40
C ASN A 52 -5.10 -16.66 0.26
N HIS A 53 -5.70 -17.63 -0.44
CA HIS A 53 -6.57 -17.38 -1.58
C HIS A 53 -7.83 -16.60 -1.20
N ILE A 54 -8.46 -16.93 -0.07
CA ILE A 54 -9.65 -16.22 0.41
C ILE A 54 -9.31 -14.75 0.67
N PHE A 55 -8.17 -14.49 1.30
CA PHE A 55 -7.73 -13.11 1.53
C PHE A 55 -7.40 -12.36 0.23
N GLN A 56 -6.78 -13.04 -0.74
CA GLN A 56 -6.53 -12.47 -2.06
C GLN A 56 -7.83 -12.03 -2.74
N GLU A 57 -8.88 -12.86 -2.71
CA GLU A 57 -10.18 -12.55 -3.29
C GLU A 57 -10.87 -11.37 -2.59
N GLU A 58 -10.81 -11.31 -1.27
CA GLU A 58 -11.34 -10.17 -0.49
C GLU A 58 -10.63 -8.86 -0.85
N VAL A 59 -9.30 -8.88 -0.97
CA VAL A 59 -8.52 -7.72 -1.39
C VAL A 59 -8.85 -7.34 -2.84
N ASP A 60 -8.91 -8.32 -3.75
CA ASP A 60 -9.20 -8.06 -5.16
C ASP A 60 -10.60 -7.51 -5.40
N SER A 61 -11.58 -7.90 -4.58
CA SER A 61 -12.97 -7.41 -4.68
C SER A 61 -13.17 -6.02 -4.06
N SER A 62 -12.33 -5.61 -3.10
CA SER A 62 -12.46 -4.34 -2.38
C SER A 62 -11.48 -3.25 -2.83
N LYS A 63 -10.39 -3.59 -3.53
CA LYS A 63 -9.40 -2.62 -4.00
C LYS A 63 -9.98 -1.65 -5.03
N THR A 64 -9.50 -0.42 -5.00
CA THR A 64 -9.82 0.61 -5.99
C THR A 64 -8.54 1.15 -6.61
N LEU A 65 -8.51 1.29 -7.94
CA LEU A 65 -7.36 1.85 -8.65
C LEU A 65 -7.29 3.36 -8.40
N ILE A 66 -6.21 3.82 -7.78
CA ILE A 66 -5.98 5.25 -7.48
C ILE A 66 -5.04 5.90 -8.49
N TYR A 67 -4.06 5.15 -9.01
CA TYR A 67 -3.06 5.65 -9.96
C TYR A 67 -2.53 4.52 -10.85
N ALA A 68 -2.45 4.79 -12.15
CA ALA A 68 -1.73 3.99 -13.14
C ALA A 68 -1.16 4.95 -14.19
N ALA A 69 0.16 4.93 -14.39
CA ALA A 69 0.87 5.73 -15.38
C ALA A 69 1.95 4.90 -16.07
#